data_AF-D3CXQ2-F1
#
_entry.id   AF-D3CXQ2-F1
#
_cell.length_a   1.000
_cell.length_b   1.000
_cell.length_c   1.000
_cell.angle_alpha   90.00
_cell.angle_beta   90.00
_cell.angle_gamma   90.00
#
_symmetry.space_group_name_H-M   'P 1'
#
loop_
_entity.id
_entity.type
_entity.pdbx_description
1 polymer ?
#
loop_
_entity_poly.entity_id
_entity_poly.type
_entity_poly.pdbx_seq_one_letter_code
_entity_poly.pdbx_strand_id
1 'polypeptide(L)'
;MRSGTTGCVTPDTTETPRPGRRAAVPARPEAVLFDRDGTLCRDVPYNGDPRRVVLMPAAAAALRQLRRDGIPTAVVSNQSGIGRGLLTWKAVHAVNARLAAMLGGPVAFHVCPHVPADECDCRKPAPGLLLTACRTLGVRPQRMVMIGDIGADMAAAAAVGARGVLVPTPATRPEEIAAAPEVAPDLLAALAHVFSASPADPDLHRAASPAAQMISSIASTGRRAAAPLGLA
;
A
#
# COMPACT_ATOMS: atom_id res chain seq x y z
N MET A 1 -28.66 -40.45 -63.30
CA MET A 1 -27.33 -40.62 -63.93
C MET A 1 -26.67 -39.26 -64.06
N ARG A 2 -25.38 -39.17 -63.71
CA ARG A 2 -24.45 -38.02 -63.77
C ARG A 2 -24.59 -37.02 -62.62
N SER A 3 -23.76 -37.13 -61.59
CA SER A 3 -22.37 -36.61 -61.46
C SER A 3 -22.38 -35.18 -60.92
N GLY A 4 -22.19 -35.04 -59.61
CA GLY A 4 -21.88 -33.79 -58.92
C GLY A 4 -20.72 -34.05 -57.96
N THR A 5 -19.57 -33.50 -58.30
CA THR A 5 -18.25 -33.72 -57.69
C THR A 5 -18.17 -33.03 -56.33
N THR A 6 -17.90 -33.78 -55.25
CA THR A 6 -17.59 -33.21 -53.93
C THR A 6 -16.14 -32.73 -53.92
N GLY A 7 -15.93 -31.42 -54.08
CA GLY A 7 -14.65 -30.77 -53.85
C GLY A 7 -14.37 -30.68 -52.35
N CYS A 8 -13.32 -31.36 -51.89
CA CYS A 8 -12.77 -31.19 -50.55
C CYS A 8 -12.04 -29.84 -50.49
N VAL A 9 -12.59 -28.89 -49.74
CA VAL A 9 -11.91 -27.62 -49.40
C VAL A 9 -11.26 -27.85 -48.04
N THR A 10 -9.93 -27.99 -48.01
CA THR A 10 -9.16 -27.93 -46.77
C THR A 10 -9.07 -26.48 -46.29
N PRO A 11 -9.32 -26.16 -45.01
CA PRO A 11 -8.98 -24.86 -44.49
C PRO A 11 -7.46 -24.74 -44.33
N ASP A 12 -6.89 -23.79 -45.05
CA ASP A 12 -5.56 -23.23 -44.82
C ASP A 12 -5.60 -22.46 -43.49
N THR A 13 -5.00 -23.03 -42.45
CA THR A 13 -4.76 -22.33 -41.18
C THR A 13 -3.26 -22.26 -40.93
N THR A 14 -2.59 -21.42 -41.70
CA THR A 14 -1.26 -20.89 -41.36
C THR A 14 -1.41 -19.55 -40.63
N GLU A 15 -2.17 -19.51 -39.53
CA GLU A 15 -2.14 -18.35 -38.64
C GLU A 15 -0.98 -18.51 -37.65
N THR A 16 0.09 -17.76 -37.90
CA THR A 16 1.29 -17.75 -37.06
C THR A 16 0.94 -17.13 -35.70
N PRO A 17 1.30 -17.75 -34.56
CA PRO A 17 1.04 -17.18 -33.25
C PRO A 17 1.74 -15.83 -33.08
N ARG A 18 0.99 -14.78 -32.74
CA ARG A 18 1.59 -13.47 -32.38
C ARG A 18 2.51 -13.67 -31.17
N PRO A 19 3.72 -13.09 -31.16
CA PRO A 19 4.64 -13.23 -30.04
C PRO A 19 3.95 -12.71 -28.77
N GLY A 20 3.84 -13.61 -27.78
CA GLY A 20 3.21 -13.35 -26.50
C GLY A 20 3.79 -12.09 -25.88
N ARG A 21 2.90 -11.21 -25.42
CA ARG A 21 3.22 -10.00 -24.66
C ARG A 21 4.10 -10.44 -23.49
N ARG A 22 5.41 -10.14 -23.55
CA ARG A 22 6.34 -10.32 -22.41
C ARG A 22 5.62 -9.79 -21.16
N ALA A 23 5.56 -10.60 -20.10
CA ALA A 23 5.06 -10.14 -18.81
C ALA A 23 5.81 -8.84 -18.49
N ALA A 24 5.07 -7.72 -18.44
CA ALA A 24 5.67 -6.43 -18.20
C ALA A 24 6.38 -6.50 -16.84
N VAL A 25 7.65 -6.08 -16.79
CA VAL A 25 8.33 -5.87 -15.51
C VAL A 25 7.42 -4.95 -14.68
N PRO A 26 7.03 -5.33 -13.45
CA PRO A 26 6.15 -4.49 -12.66
C PRO A 26 6.85 -3.15 -12.49
N ALA A 27 6.20 -2.10 -12.98
CA ALA A 27 6.75 -0.77 -12.91
C ALA A 27 6.93 -0.35 -11.44
N ARG A 28 7.94 0.49 -11.18
CA ARG A 28 8.33 0.90 -9.82
C ARG A 28 7.09 1.34 -9.02
N PRO A 29 6.85 0.77 -7.82
CA PRO A 29 5.72 1.18 -6.99
C PRO A 29 5.75 2.68 -6.70
N GLU A 30 4.59 3.30 -6.65
CA GLU A 30 4.42 4.72 -6.33
C GLU A 30 4.04 4.94 -4.87
N ALA A 31 3.46 3.93 -4.21
CA ALA A 31 3.19 3.98 -2.77
C ALA A 31 3.11 2.59 -2.14
N VAL A 32 3.20 2.55 -0.81
CA VAL A 32 3.26 1.31 -0.02
C VAL A 32 2.14 1.28 1.01
N LEU A 33 1.35 0.21 1.01
CA LEU A 33 0.41 -0.13 2.06
C LEU A 33 1.05 -1.16 3.00
N PHE A 34 0.81 -1.00 4.29
CA PHE A 34 1.26 -1.93 5.31
C PHE A 34 0.07 -2.49 6.08
N ASP A 35 0.12 -3.77 6.43
CA ASP A 35 -0.63 -4.24 7.59
C ASP A 35 -0.05 -3.63 8.89
N ARG A 36 -0.84 -3.65 9.97
CA ARG A 36 -0.43 -3.13 11.28
C ARG A 36 0.17 -4.21 12.17
N ASP A 37 -0.59 -5.25 12.46
CA ASP A 37 -0.37 -6.19 13.57
C ASP A 37 0.33 -7.44 13.03
N GLY A 38 1.56 -7.69 13.46
CA GLY A 38 2.44 -8.70 12.86
C GLY A 38 3.39 -8.10 11.81
N THR A 39 3.02 -6.96 11.22
CA THR A 39 3.84 -6.28 10.19
C THR A 39 4.61 -5.06 10.72
N LEU A 40 3.93 -4.01 11.21
CA LEU A 40 4.59 -2.80 11.72
C LEU A 40 4.79 -2.81 13.24
N CYS A 41 3.86 -3.42 13.97
CA CYS A 41 3.98 -3.69 15.39
C CYS A 41 3.67 -5.15 15.68
N ARG A 42 4.15 -5.66 16.83
CA ARG A 42 3.83 -7.02 17.26
C ARG A 42 2.33 -7.22 17.34
N ASP A 43 1.85 -8.37 16.85
CA ASP A 43 0.45 -8.75 17.04
C ASP A 43 0.19 -9.03 18.52
N VAL A 44 -0.75 -8.28 19.07
CA VAL A 44 -1.21 -8.41 20.44
C VAL A 44 -2.73 -8.50 20.36
N PRO A 45 -3.32 -9.67 20.69
CA PRO A 45 -4.75 -9.88 20.53
C PRO A 45 -5.58 -8.79 21.22
N TYR A 46 -6.43 -8.14 20.43
CA TYR A 46 -7.33 -7.07 20.87
C TYR A 46 -6.62 -5.97 21.66
N ASN A 47 -5.49 -5.47 21.15
CA ASN A 47 -4.75 -4.42 21.83
C ASN A 47 -5.46 -3.06 21.77
N GLY A 48 -6.02 -2.64 22.91
CA GLY A 48 -6.55 -1.29 23.12
C GLY A 48 -5.64 -0.39 23.97
N ASP A 49 -4.46 -0.87 24.38
CA ASP A 49 -3.55 -0.13 25.26
C ASP A 49 -2.31 0.35 24.47
N PRO A 50 -2.16 1.68 24.28
CA PRO A 50 -1.00 2.25 23.59
C PRO A 50 0.35 1.82 24.20
N ARG A 51 0.41 1.52 25.50
CA ARG A 51 1.66 1.14 26.18
C ARG A 51 2.17 -0.24 25.77
N ARG A 52 1.31 -1.07 25.18
CA ARG A 52 1.67 -2.41 24.69
C ARG A 52 2.19 -2.41 23.25
N VAL A 53 2.21 -1.25 22.60
CA VAL A 53 2.74 -1.11 21.23
C VAL A 53 4.25 -1.33 21.25
N VAL A 54 4.69 -2.36 20.54
CA VAL A 54 6.11 -2.67 20.31
C VAL A 54 6.30 -2.81 18.80
N LEU A 55 7.26 -2.06 18.24
CA LEU A 55 7.54 -2.13 16.81
C LEU A 55 8.09 -3.50 16.41
N MET A 56 7.75 -3.92 15.20
CA MET A 56 8.48 -5.00 14.55
C MET A 56 9.90 -4.53 14.19
N PRO A 57 10.87 -5.46 14.09
CA PRO A 57 12.20 -5.15 13.61
C PRO A 57 12.13 -4.37 12.29
N ALA A 58 12.98 -3.36 12.18
CA ALA A 58 13.10 -2.49 11.01
C ALA A 58 11.86 -1.65 10.60
N ALA A 59 10.71 -1.74 11.28
CA ALA A 59 9.51 -0.98 10.91
C ALA A 59 9.73 0.53 10.85
N ALA A 60 10.35 1.11 11.88
CA ALA A 60 10.70 2.54 11.88
C ALA A 60 11.74 2.89 10.80
N ALA A 61 12.68 1.98 10.51
CA ALA A 61 13.69 2.21 9.48
C ALA A 61 13.08 2.20 8.08
N ALA A 62 12.18 1.25 7.80
CA ALA A 62 11.45 1.12 6.55
C ALA A 62 10.60 2.37 6.27
N LEU A 63 9.78 2.81 7.23
CA LEU A 63 8.96 4.02 7.07
C LEU A 63 9.78 5.31 7.01
N ARG A 64 10.93 5.37 7.68
CA ARG A 64 11.87 6.49 7.52
C ARG A 64 12.49 6.49 6.13
N GLN A 65 12.80 5.33 5.55
CA GLN A 65 13.30 5.24 4.18
C GLN A 65 12.26 5.74 3.18
N LEU A 66 11.04 5.21 3.22
CA LEU A 66 9.97 5.63 2.31
C LEU A 66 9.69 7.13 2.38
N ARG A 67 9.70 7.70 3.59
CA ARG A 67 9.54 9.16 3.77
C ARG A 67 10.69 9.97 3.19
N ARG A 68 11.93 9.52 3.36
CA ARG A 68 13.10 10.17 2.73
C ARG A 68 13.00 10.13 1.21
N ASP A 69 12.46 9.04 0.68
CA ASP A 69 12.32 8.81 -0.76
C ASP A 69 11.05 9.44 -1.36
N GLY A 70 10.24 10.14 -0.53
CA GLY A 70 9.01 10.80 -0.97
C GLY A 70 7.88 9.83 -1.36
N ILE A 71 7.95 8.57 -0.94
CA ILE A 71 6.99 7.52 -1.28
C ILE A 71 5.84 7.56 -0.26
N PRO A 72 4.59 7.83 -0.69
CA PRO A 72 3.44 7.83 0.20
C PRO A 72 3.19 6.46 0.83
N THR A 73 2.73 6.47 2.07
CA THR A 73 2.41 5.24 2.82
C THR A 73 1.09 5.36 3.57
N ALA A 74 0.41 4.22 3.72
CA ALA A 74 -0.75 4.09 4.59
C ALA A 74 -0.77 2.71 5.25
N VAL A 75 -1.48 2.60 6.37
CA VAL A 75 -1.69 1.36 7.12
C VAL A 75 -3.13 0.90 6.91
N VAL A 76 -3.32 -0.37 6.58
CA VAL A 76 -4.63 -1.01 6.41
C VAL A 76 -4.76 -2.17 7.40
N SER A 77 -5.73 -2.12 8.31
CA SER A 77 -5.82 -3.10 9.41
C SER A 77 -7.25 -3.57 9.69
N ASN A 78 -7.39 -4.88 9.93
CA ASN A 78 -8.63 -5.50 10.39
C ASN A 78 -8.70 -5.44 11.93
N GLN A 79 -9.56 -4.59 12.50
CA GLN A 79 -9.75 -4.43 13.95
C GLN A 79 -11.12 -4.96 14.41
N SER A 80 -11.37 -6.26 14.20
CA SER A 80 -12.66 -6.89 14.55
C SER A 80 -13.02 -6.82 16.04
N GLY A 81 -12.06 -6.49 16.92
CA GLY A 81 -12.35 -6.21 18.32
C GLY A 81 -13.38 -5.10 18.51
N ILE A 82 -13.50 -4.16 17.56
CA ILE A 82 -14.52 -3.11 17.60
C ILE A 82 -15.92 -3.71 17.39
N GLY A 83 -16.14 -4.44 16.29
CA GLY A 83 -17.43 -5.10 16.01
C GLY A 83 -17.80 -6.17 17.04
N ARG A 84 -16.81 -6.76 17.72
CA ARG A 84 -17.02 -7.69 18.86
C ARG A 84 -17.34 -6.99 20.18
N GLY A 85 -17.28 -5.66 20.26
CA GLY A 85 -17.44 -4.91 21.51
C GLY A 85 -16.28 -5.06 22.50
N LEU A 86 -15.15 -5.63 22.08
CA LEU A 86 -13.94 -5.82 22.89
C LEU A 86 -13.03 -4.59 22.88
N LEU A 87 -13.16 -3.74 21.86
CA LEU A 87 -12.39 -2.52 21.68
C LEU A 87 -13.31 -1.36 21.35
N THR A 88 -12.91 -0.16 21.75
CA THR A 88 -13.54 1.08 21.31
C THR A 88 -12.72 1.70 20.18
N TRP A 89 -13.37 2.48 19.32
CA TRP A 89 -12.68 3.33 18.34
C TRP A 89 -11.63 4.22 18.98
N LYS A 90 -11.94 4.80 20.15
CA LYS A 90 -11.02 5.64 20.92
C LYS A 90 -9.74 4.88 21.30
N ALA A 91 -9.87 3.63 21.76
CA ALA A 91 -8.73 2.80 22.11
C ALA A 91 -7.85 2.46 20.89
N VAL A 92 -8.48 2.07 19.78
CA VAL A 92 -7.77 1.79 18.52
C VAL A 92 -7.06 3.04 17.99
N HIS A 93 -7.70 4.21 18.04
CA HIS A 93 -7.07 5.47 17.65
C HIS A 93 -5.88 5.83 18.54
N ALA A 94 -5.97 5.60 19.85
CA ALA A 94 -4.86 5.85 20.77
C ALA A 94 -3.65 4.94 20.46
N VAL A 95 -3.92 3.66 20.15
CA VAL A 95 -2.88 2.70 19.72
C VAL A 95 -2.24 3.14 18.40
N ASN A 96 -3.05 3.52 17.41
CA ASN A 96 -2.56 3.99 16.11
C ASN A 96 -1.73 5.28 16.25
N ALA A 97 -2.15 6.22 17.09
CA ALA A 97 -1.40 7.45 17.36
C ALA A 97 -0.03 7.17 17.99
N ARG A 98 0.01 6.23 18.95
CA ARG A 98 1.27 5.79 19.55
C ARG A 98 2.17 5.11 18.54
N LEU A 99 1.61 4.25 17.69
CA LEU A 99 2.36 3.59 16.62
C LEU A 99 2.95 4.62 15.65
N ALA A 100 2.16 5.58 15.18
CA ALA A 100 2.64 6.67 14.31
C ALA A 100 3.81 7.44 14.94
N ALA A 101 3.69 7.82 16.22
CA ALA A 101 4.76 8.48 16.95
C ALA A 101 6.05 7.64 16.98
N MET A 102 5.96 6.33 17.22
CA MET A 102 7.11 5.42 17.24
C MET A 102 7.71 5.18 15.85
N LEU A 103 6.89 5.24 14.81
CA LEU A 103 7.34 5.20 13.41
C LEU A 103 7.98 6.52 12.94
N GLY A 104 7.93 7.54 13.80
CA GLY A 104 8.61 8.82 13.64
C GLY A 104 7.82 9.88 12.89
N GLY A 105 6.49 9.76 12.80
CA GLY A 105 5.64 10.79 12.20
C GLY A 105 4.22 10.32 11.83
N PRO A 106 3.37 11.22 11.32
CA PRO A 106 2.01 10.89 10.91
C PRO A 106 1.97 9.83 9.81
N VAL A 107 1.00 8.93 9.90
CA VAL A 107 0.70 7.90 8.90
C VAL A 107 -0.83 7.80 8.79
N ALA A 108 -1.35 7.63 7.57
CA ALA A 108 -2.78 7.41 7.37
C ALA A 108 -3.16 5.98 7.78
N PHE A 109 -4.18 5.83 8.64
CA PHE A 109 -4.71 4.53 9.05
C PHE A 109 -6.10 4.31 8.45
N HIS A 110 -6.29 3.17 7.82
CA HIS A 110 -7.58 2.67 7.36
C HIS A 110 -7.91 1.40 8.14
N VAL A 111 -9.03 1.43 8.86
CA VAL A 111 -9.41 0.38 9.81
C VAL A 111 -10.75 -0.22 9.42
N CYS A 112 -10.80 -1.54 9.27
CA CYS A 112 -12.05 -2.29 9.21
C CYS A 112 -12.46 -2.71 10.63
N PRO A 113 -13.60 -2.23 11.18
CA PRO A 113 -14.06 -2.59 12.53
C PRO A 113 -14.81 -3.93 12.58
N HIS A 114 -15.23 -4.44 11.43
CA HIS A 114 -16.25 -5.47 11.30
C HIS A 114 -15.77 -6.88 11.69
N VAL A 115 -16.73 -7.69 12.13
CA VAL A 115 -16.55 -9.12 12.33
C VAL A 115 -16.71 -9.88 11.01
N PRO A 116 -16.23 -11.13 10.91
CA PRO A 116 -16.39 -11.92 9.69
C PRO A 116 -17.86 -12.07 9.22
N ALA A 117 -18.80 -12.15 10.17
CA ALA A 117 -20.23 -12.33 9.88
C ALA A 117 -20.92 -11.08 9.30
N ASP A 118 -20.28 -9.91 9.34
CA ASP A 118 -20.85 -8.67 8.80
C ASP A 118 -20.78 -8.61 7.27
N GLU A 119 -20.03 -9.53 6.63
CA GLU A 119 -19.87 -9.62 5.17
C GLU A 119 -19.53 -8.29 4.47
N CYS A 120 -18.80 -7.41 5.17
CA CYS A 120 -18.47 -6.09 4.65
C CYS A 120 -17.40 -6.15 3.54
N ASP A 121 -17.44 -5.16 2.65
CA ASP A 121 -16.47 -5.05 1.54
C ASP A 121 -15.06 -4.61 1.99
N CYS A 122 -14.88 -4.21 3.25
CA CYS A 122 -13.62 -3.65 3.74
C CYS A 122 -12.75 -4.64 4.54
N ARG A 123 -13.30 -5.72 5.08
CA ARG A 123 -12.51 -6.68 5.87
C ARG A 123 -11.60 -7.47 4.94
N LYS A 124 -10.28 -7.33 5.05
CA LYS A 124 -9.32 -8.16 4.29
C LYS A 124 -9.66 -9.64 4.52
N PRO A 125 -9.82 -10.46 3.46
CA PRO A 125 -9.29 -10.29 2.11
C PRO A 125 -10.14 -9.45 1.13
N ALA A 126 -11.27 -8.87 1.54
CA ALA A 126 -12.05 -7.99 0.67
C ALA A 126 -11.27 -6.71 0.28
N PRO A 127 -11.48 -6.16 -0.93
CA PRO A 127 -10.62 -5.13 -1.50
C PRO A 127 -10.89 -3.71 -0.97
N GLY A 128 -12.04 -3.46 -0.33
CA GLY A 128 -12.55 -2.12 -0.06
C GLY A 128 -11.63 -1.26 0.79
N LEU A 129 -10.88 -1.85 1.73
CA LEU A 129 -9.94 -1.12 2.58
C LEU A 129 -8.72 -0.63 1.79
N LEU A 130 -8.15 -1.48 0.92
CA LEU A 130 -7.03 -1.12 0.06
C LEU A 130 -7.47 -0.07 -0.97
N LEU A 131 -8.65 -0.21 -1.56
CA LEU A 131 -9.21 0.79 -2.49
C LEU A 131 -9.38 2.16 -1.81
N THR A 132 -9.78 2.18 -0.54
CA THR A 132 -9.90 3.41 0.24
C THR A 132 -8.54 4.05 0.49
N ALA A 133 -7.52 3.24 0.81
CA ALA A 133 -6.16 3.72 0.98
C ALA A 133 -5.60 4.28 -0.34
N CYS A 134 -5.80 3.59 -1.46
CA CYS A 134 -5.40 4.03 -2.81
C CYS A 134 -5.99 5.42 -3.15
N ARG A 135 -7.29 5.62 -2.91
CA ARG A 135 -7.95 6.92 -3.13
C ARG A 135 -7.37 8.01 -2.25
N THR A 136 -7.07 7.70 -0.99
CA THR A 136 -6.49 8.66 -0.03
C THR A 136 -5.08 9.09 -0.45
N LEU A 137 -4.30 8.16 -1.01
CA LEU A 137 -2.94 8.42 -1.49
C LEU A 137 -2.90 8.98 -2.92
N GLY A 138 -4.01 8.94 -3.66
CA GLY A 138 -4.07 9.35 -5.07
C GLY A 138 -3.32 8.42 -6.02
N VAL A 139 -3.07 7.17 -5.63
CA VAL A 139 -2.29 6.19 -6.40
C VAL A 139 -3.18 5.05 -6.87
N ARG A 140 -2.99 4.60 -8.12
CA ARG A 140 -3.75 3.47 -8.66
C ARG A 140 -3.31 2.16 -7.99
N PRO A 141 -4.24 1.22 -7.72
CA PRO A 141 -3.88 -0.05 -7.07
C PRO A 141 -2.72 -0.81 -7.72
N GLN A 142 -2.62 -0.80 -9.05
CA GLN A 142 -1.56 -1.51 -9.80
C GLN A 142 -0.16 -0.87 -9.63
N ARG A 143 -0.11 0.34 -9.05
CA ARG A 143 1.12 1.05 -8.70
C ARG A 143 1.40 1.00 -7.20
N MET A 144 0.60 0.26 -6.44
CA MET A 144 0.79 0.02 -5.02
C MET A 144 1.50 -1.30 -4.77
N VAL A 145 2.20 -1.36 -3.64
CA VAL A 145 2.58 -2.62 -3.02
C VAL A 145 1.94 -2.72 -1.63
N MET A 146 1.35 -3.88 -1.33
CA MET A 146 0.85 -4.25 -0.02
C MET A 146 1.88 -5.15 0.66
N ILE A 147 2.35 -4.74 1.84
CA ILE A 147 3.25 -5.53 2.68
C ILE A 147 2.47 -5.95 3.92
N GLY A 148 2.42 -7.26 4.16
CA GLY A 148 1.69 -7.85 5.28
C GLY A 148 2.27 -9.19 5.69
N ASP A 149 1.83 -9.75 6.81
CA ASP A 149 2.36 -11.00 7.35
C ASP A 149 1.40 -12.19 7.20
N ILE A 150 0.17 -11.96 6.73
CA ILE A 150 -0.84 -13.01 6.58
C ILE A 150 -1.38 -13.11 5.14
N GLY A 151 -1.91 -14.29 4.80
CA GLY A 151 -2.49 -14.57 3.49
C GLY A 151 -3.65 -13.65 3.11
N ALA A 152 -4.42 -13.16 4.09
CA ALA A 152 -5.52 -12.22 3.83
C ALA A 152 -5.04 -10.88 3.23
N ASP A 153 -3.82 -10.44 3.54
CA ASP A 153 -3.22 -9.25 2.95
C ASP A 153 -2.90 -9.46 1.48
N MET A 154 -2.33 -10.64 1.17
CA MET A 154 -1.94 -11.01 -0.19
C MET A 154 -3.18 -11.17 -1.07
N ALA A 155 -4.23 -11.79 -0.55
CA ALA A 155 -5.51 -11.93 -1.25
C ALA A 155 -6.17 -10.56 -1.50
N ALA A 156 -6.14 -9.65 -0.52
CA ALA A 156 -6.64 -8.29 -0.71
C ALA A 156 -5.85 -7.51 -1.77
N ALA A 157 -4.51 -7.65 -1.78
CA ALA A 157 -3.65 -7.05 -2.78
C ALA A 157 -3.98 -7.56 -4.20
N ALA A 158 -4.09 -8.89 -4.34
CA ALA A 158 -4.45 -9.53 -5.59
C ALA A 158 -5.83 -9.07 -6.10
N ALA A 159 -6.83 -8.94 -5.21
CA ALA A 159 -8.17 -8.51 -5.56
C ALA A 159 -8.24 -7.11 -6.19
N VAL A 160 -7.28 -6.24 -5.89
CA VAL A 160 -7.17 -4.88 -6.49
C VAL A 160 -6.10 -4.80 -7.58
N GLY A 161 -5.40 -5.89 -7.88
CA GLY A 161 -4.28 -5.93 -8.81
C GLY A 161 -3.02 -5.20 -8.31
N ALA A 162 -2.89 -5.02 -7.00
CA ALA A 162 -1.67 -4.52 -6.37
C ALA A 162 -0.63 -5.64 -6.23
N ARG A 163 0.64 -5.26 -6.15
CA ARG A 163 1.71 -6.20 -5.79
C ARG A 163 1.59 -6.55 -4.31
N GLY A 164 1.64 -7.84 -3.95
CA GLY A 164 1.65 -8.30 -2.56
C GLY A 164 3.03 -8.85 -2.20
N VAL A 165 3.57 -8.45 -1.06
CA VAL A 165 4.79 -9.05 -0.50
C VAL A 165 4.52 -9.49 0.93
N LEU A 166 4.64 -10.79 1.17
CA LEU A 166 4.47 -11.37 2.49
C LEU A 166 5.79 -11.28 3.27
N VAL A 167 5.73 -10.75 4.50
CA VAL A 167 6.85 -10.75 5.45
C VAL A 167 6.48 -11.66 6.61
N PRO A 168 6.99 -12.90 6.65
CA PRO A 168 6.52 -13.91 7.58
C PRO A 168 7.01 -13.62 9.00
N THR A 169 6.15 -13.90 9.96
CA THR A 169 6.46 -13.96 11.38
C THR A 169 6.38 -15.41 11.87
N PRO A 170 6.79 -15.73 13.12
CA PRO A 170 6.56 -17.04 13.69
C PRO A 170 5.07 -17.44 13.78
N ALA A 171 4.14 -16.48 13.68
CA ALA A 171 2.71 -16.73 13.68
C ALA A 171 2.15 -16.93 12.26
N THR A 172 2.89 -16.57 11.22
CA THR A 172 2.47 -16.77 9.83
C THR A 172 2.42 -18.25 9.51
N ARG A 173 1.30 -18.68 8.92
CA ARG A 173 1.06 -20.10 8.62
C ARG A 173 1.91 -20.54 7.41
N PRO A 174 2.56 -21.72 7.44
CA PRO A 174 3.41 -22.19 6.34
C PRO A 174 2.71 -22.21 4.96
N GLU A 175 1.43 -22.55 4.93
CA GLU A 175 0.60 -22.54 3.73
C GLU A 175 0.38 -21.13 3.17
N GLU A 176 0.33 -20.10 4.01
CA GLU A 176 0.23 -18.71 3.56
C GLU A 176 1.55 -18.24 2.96
N ILE A 177 2.68 -18.66 3.54
CA ILE A 177 4.01 -18.41 2.97
C ILE A 177 4.15 -19.08 1.61
N ALA A 178 3.75 -20.35 1.50
CA ALA A 178 3.85 -21.12 0.27
C ALA A 178 2.93 -20.59 -0.84
N ALA A 179 1.78 -20.01 -0.48
CA ALA A 179 0.82 -19.41 -1.42
C ALA A 179 1.11 -17.95 -1.76
N ALA A 180 2.02 -17.29 -1.04
CA ALA A 180 2.31 -15.88 -1.25
C ALA A 180 2.98 -15.65 -2.63
N PRO A 181 2.56 -14.60 -3.37
CA PRO A 181 3.15 -14.30 -4.67
C PRO A 181 4.63 -13.93 -4.56
N GLU A 182 4.99 -13.22 -3.48
CA GLU A 182 6.36 -12.84 -3.14
C GLU A 182 6.54 -12.91 -1.63
N VAL A 183 7.73 -13.30 -1.18
CA VAL A 183 8.09 -13.40 0.23
C VAL A 183 9.42 -12.68 0.45
N ALA A 184 9.48 -11.86 1.51
CA ALA A 184 10.70 -11.23 1.95
C ALA A 184 10.96 -11.52 3.43
N PRO A 185 12.22 -11.71 3.86
CA PRO A 185 12.52 -12.10 5.24
C PRO A 185 12.25 -10.99 6.27
N ASP A 186 12.25 -9.73 5.85
CA ASP A 186 11.94 -8.58 6.69
C ASP A 186 11.46 -7.39 5.85
N LEU A 187 11.03 -6.32 6.52
CA LEU A 187 10.51 -5.11 5.87
C LEU A 187 11.54 -4.40 4.98
N LEU A 188 12.83 -4.35 5.36
CA LEU A 188 13.84 -3.68 4.54
C LEU A 188 14.18 -4.49 3.31
N ALA A 189 14.25 -5.82 3.43
CA ALA A 189 14.39 -6.72 2.30
C ALA A 189 13.18 -6.63 1.36
N ALA A 190 11.96 -6.51 1.90
CA ALA A 190 10.76 -6.25 1.11
C ALA A 190 10.89 -4.95 0.31
N LEU A 191 11.28 -3.84 0.96
CA LEU A 191 11.48 -2.56 0.27
C LEU A 191 12.59 -2.64 -0.79
N ALA A 192 13.74 -3.24 -0.46
CA ALA A 192 14.82 -3.42 -1.41
C ALA A 192 14.37 -4.24 -2.61
N HIS A 193 13.61 -5.32 -2.40
CA HIS A 193 13.09 -6.16 -3.47
C HIS A 193 12.12 -5.41 -4.38
N VAL A 194 11.19 -4.64 -3.81
CA VAL A 194 10.15 -3.98 -4.61
C VAL A 194 10.66 -2.75 -5.35
N PHE A 195 11.71 -2.10 -4.84
CA PHE A 195 12.32 -0.89 -5.44
C PHE A 195 13.61 -1.16 -6.21
N SER A 196 14.14 -2.39 -6.24
CA SER A 196 15.31 -2.76 -7.06
C SER A 196 14.97 -3.15 -8.50
N ALA A 197 13.69 -3.37 -8.82
CA ALA A 197 13.24 -3.70 -10.16
C ALA A 197 13.09 -2.44 -11.05
N SER A 198 14.10 -2.24 -11.91
CA SER A 198 14.24 -1.31 -13.05
C SER A 198 14.81 0.11 -12.84
N PRO A 199 15.68 0.57 -13.78
CA PRO A 199 16.30 1.89 -13.76
C PRO A 199 15.26 2.99 -13.90
N ALA A 200 15.60 4.15 -13.32
CA ALA A 200 14.78 5.35 -13.28
C ALA A 200 14.04 5.61 -14.61
N ASP A 201 12.72 5.69 -14.52
CA ASP A 201 11.90 6.33 -15.55
C ASP A 201 12.20 7.84 -15.50
N PRO A 202 12.77 8.46 -16.55
CA PRO A 202 13.12 9.88 -16.56
C PRO A 202 11.88 10.81 -16.45
N ASP A 203 10.66 10.29 -16.56
CA ASP A 203 9.43 11.09 -16.50
C ASP A 203 8.91 11.38 -15.08
N LEU A 204 9.61 10.92 -14.02
CA LEU A 204 9.17 11.17 -12.62
C LEU A 204 9.29 12.64 -12.15
N HIS A 205 9.71 13.57 -13.01
CA HIS A 205 9.80 15.00 -12.69
C HIS A 205 8.55 15.84 -13.02
N ARG A 206 7.41 15.22 -13.35
CA ARG A 206 6.20 15.99 -13.68
C ARG A 206 4.91 15.57 -12.96
N ALA A 207 4.95 15.52 -11.64
CA ALA A 207 3.74 15.69 -10.83
C ALA A 207 4.07 16.11 -9.39
N ALA A 208 4.60 17.33 -9.23
CA ALA A 208 4.49 18.00 -7.94
C ALA A 208 2.99 18.26 -7.67
N SER A 209 2.46 17.66 -6.61
CA SER A 209 1.08 17.84 -6.17
C SER A 209 0.79 19.34 -5.89
N PRO A 210 -0.38 19.89 -6.26
CA PRO A 210 -0.72 21.32 -6.09
C PRO A 210 -0.62 21.84 -4.65
N ALA A 211 -0.60 20.95 -3.66
CA ALA A 211 -0.53 21.29 -2.25
C ALA A 211 0.81 21.93 -1.81
N ALA A 212 1.90 21.74 -2.57
CA ALA A 212 3.21 22.29 -2.21
C ALA A 212 3.47 23.73 -2.73
N GLN A 213 2.63 24.25 -3.62
CA GLN A 213 2.87 25.57 -4.25
C GLN A 213 2.16 26.75 -3.56
N MET A 214 1.28 26.49 -2.59
CA MET A 214 0.56 27.56 -1.87
C MET A 214 1.28 28.15 -0.66
N ILE A 215 2.45 27.64 -0.26
CA ILE A 215 3.17 28.15 0.94
C ILE A 215 4.29 29.16 0.58
N SER A 216 4.71 29.24 -0.69
CA SER A 216 5.78 30.17 -1.12
C SER A 216 5.29 31.54 -1.61
N SER A 217 3.98 31.81 -1.68
CA SER A 217 3.45 33.09 -2.21
C SER A 217 3.02 34.09 -1.14
N ILE A 218 3.09 33.76 0.15
CA ILE A 218 2.67 34.66 1.24
C ILE A 218 3.88 35.32 1.96
N ALA A 219 5.11 34.87 1.68
CA ALA A 219 6.32 35.38 2.35
C ALA A 219 7.00 36.58 1.65
N SER A 220 6.48 37.11 0.53
CA SER A 220 7.14 38.17 -0.24
C SER A 220 6.47 39.54 -0.23
N THR A 221 5.31 39.73 0.43
CA THR A 221 4.57 41.01 0.41
C THR A 221 4.63 41.83 1.71
N GLY A 222 5.66 41.62 2.55
CA GLY A 222 5.73 42.18 3.91
C GLY A 222 6.99 42.97 4.23
N ARG A 223 7.51 43.82 3.32
CA ARG A 223 8.48 44.87 3.66
C ARG A 223 8.24 46.12 2.82
N ARG A 224 7.45 47.07 3.34
CA ARG A 224 7.60 48.48 2.98
C ARG A 224 8.15 49.24 4.18
N ALA A 225 9.20 49.98 3.87
CA ALA A 225 10.02 50.76 4.78
C ALA A 225 9.22 51.89 5.44
N ALA A 226 9.44 52.11 6.73
CA ALA A 226 9.15 53.36 7.39
C ALA A 226 10.23 54.38 6.99
N ALA A 227 9.81 55.51 6.42
CA ALA A 227 10.66 56.67 6.18
C ALA A 227 10.69 57.57 7.44
N PRO A 228 11.77 58.34 7.68
CA PRO A 228 11.89 59.18 8.87
C PRO A 228 11.16 60.52 8.65
N LEU A 229 10.42 60.97 9.66
CA LEU A 229 9.94 62.35 9.73
C LEU A 229 11.00 63.20 10.43
N GLY A 230 11.63 64.09 9.66
CA GLY A 230 12.44 65.20 10.14
C GLY A 230 11.64 66.50 10.13
N LEU A 231 11.96 67.34 11.12
CA LEU A 231 11.47 68.68 11.46
C LEU A 231 10.98 69.59 10.32
N ALA A 232 9.87 70.30 10.62
CA ALA A 232 9.81 71.76 10.63
C ALA A 232 8.92 72.20 11.79
#